data_AF-A0A522WIU3-F1
#
_entry.id   AF-A0A522WIU3-F1
#
_cell.length_a   1.000
_cell.length_b   1.000
_cell.length_c   1.000
_cell.angle_alpha   90.00
_cell.angle_beta   90.00
_cell.angle_gamma   90.00
#
_symmetry.space_group_name_H-M   'P 1'
#
loop_
_entity.id
_entity.type
_entity.pdbx_description
1 polymer ?
#
loop_
_entity_poly.entity_id
_entity_poly.type
_entity_poly.pdbx_seq_one_letter_code
_entity_poly.pdbx_strand_id
1 'polypeptide(L)'
;MTVITKDGRKFTLPVDSGEIKRIEYADGQSQTRGNEVAGTWNWVAGQTLVARENGSLDVFDASGNKINDGRWELLDAVARRYRFTHRVGGWVDTVVLSSDGRSLDGTNNHGHGIHGSKR
;
A
#
# COMPACT_ATOMS: atom_id res chain seq x y z
N MET A 1 2.54 -31.41 -10.66
CA MET A 1 1.84 -30.85 -11.86
C MET A 1 2.71 -29.72 -12.42
N THR A 2 2.86 -29.60 -13.74
CA THR A 2 3.68 -28.55 -14.37
C THR A 2 2.78 -27.54 -15.05
N VAL A 3 2.92 -26.26 -14.70
CA VAL A 3 2.18 -25.15 -15.31
C VAL A 3 3.14 -24.31 -16.13
N ILE A 4 2.73 -23.95 -17.36
CA ILE A 4 3.49 -23.10 -18.27
C ILE A 4 2.70 -21.80 -18.44
N THR A 5 3.32 -20.68 -18.10
CA THR A 5 2.72 -19.35 -18.26
C THR A 5 2.81 -18.88 -19.71
N LYS A 6 2.01 -17.87 -20.09
CA LYS A 6 1.97 -17.32 -21.47
C LYS A 6 3.32 -16.77 -21.96
N ASP A 7 4.23 -16.42 -21.06
CA ASP A 7 5.61 -15.99 -21.34
C ASP A 7 6.62 -17.16 -21.42
N GLY A 8 6.15 -18.40 -21.36
CA GLY A 8 6.96 -19.61 -21.55
C GLY A 8 7.69 -20.10 -20.29
N ARG A 9 7.54 -19.44 -19.14
CA ARG A 9 8.12 -19.91 -17.88
C ARG A 9 7.39 -21.13 -17.36
N LYS A 10 8.17 -22.11 -16.88
CA LYS A 10 7.65 -23.39 -16.38
C LYS A 10 7.84 -23.47 -14.87
N PHE A 11 6.78 -23.82 -14.17
CA PHE A 11 6.81 -24.07 -12.73
C PHE A 11 6.32 -25.48 -12.44
N THR A 12 7.07 -26.21 -11.63
CA THR A 12 6.72 -27.55 -11.17
C THR A 12 6.21 -27.45 -9.74
N LEU A 13 4.93 -27.76 -9.54
CA LEU A 13 4.32 -27.77 -8.22
C LEU A 13 4.46 -29.15 -7.57
N PRO A 14 4.94 -29.24 -6.32
CA PRO A 14 4.94 -30.47 -5.54
C PRO A 14 3.49 -30.88 -5.24
N VAL A 15 3.23 -32.19 -5.30
CA VAL A 15 1.85 -32.73 -5.36
C VAL A 15 1.22 -32.92 -3.97
N ASP A 16 1.91 -32.56 -2.89
CA ASP A 16 1.56 -33.05 -1.56
C ASP A 16 1.81 -32.06 -0.40
N SER A 17 1.28 -30.84 -0.53
CA SER A 17 1.18 -29.94 0.63
C SER A 17 -0.16 -29.22 0.61
N GLY A 18 -0.95 -29.50 1.65
CA GLY A 18 -2.32 -29.05 1.81
C GLY A 18 -2.51 -27.54 1.63
N GLU A 19 -3.71 -27.21 1.15
CA GLU A 19 -4.17 -25.86 0.84
C GLU A 19 -3.34 -25.16 -0.24
N ILE A 20 -3.66 -25.47 -1.51
CA ILE A 20 -3.37 -24.53 -2.59
C ILE A 20 -4.23 -23.28 -2.31
N LYS A 21 -3.68 -22.31 -1.58
CA LYS A 21 -4.17 -20.94 -1.66
C LYS A 21 -3.92 -20.49 -3.08
N ARG A 22 -4.98 -20.54 -3.87
CA ARG A 22 -5.06 -20.03 -5.23
C ARG A 22 -4.32 -18.70 -5.27
N ILE A 23 -3.20 -18.65 -5.98
CA ILE A 23 -2.68 -17.37 -6.46
C ILE A 23 -3.66 -16.97 -7.54
N GLU A 24 -4.75 -16.33 -7.12
CA GLU A 24 -5.58 -15.59 -8.06
C GLU A 24 -4.70 -14.43 -8.55
N TYR A 25 -4.27 -14.53 -9.79
CA TYR A 25 -4.22 -13.35 -10.63
C TYR A 25 -5.66 -12.83 -10.70
N ALA A 26 -6.04 -12.03 -9.69
CA ALA A 26 -7.34 -11.41 -9.55
C ALA A 26 -7.28 -10.03 -10.21
N ASP A 27 -7.34 -10.05 -11.53
CA ASP A 27 -7.38 -8.92 -12.43
C ASP A 27 -8.73 -8.19 -12.23
N GLY A 28 -8.86 -7.42 -11.14
CA GLY A 28 -9.89 -6.38 -11.01
C GLY A 28 -10.62 -6.23 -9.67
N GLN A 29 -10.61 -7.20 -8.76
CA GLN A 29 -11.41 -7.14 -7.51
C GLN A 29 -10.57 -7.01 -6.22
N SER A 30 -9.40 -7.64 -6.16
CA SER A 30 -8.47 -7.47 -5.02
C SER A 30 -7.70 -6.15 -5.09
N GLN A 31 -7.52 -5.61 -6.30
CA GLN A 31 -6.88 -4.32 -6.54
C GLN A 31 -7.80 -3.15 -6.16
N THR A 32 -9.12 -3.30 -6.28
CA THR A 32 -10.09 -2.24 -5.97
C THR A 32 -10.12 -1.88 -4.49
N ARG A 33 -10.08 -2.86 -3.56
CA ARG A 33 -9.99 -2.60 -2.11
C ARG A 33 -8.61 -2.08 -1.69
N GLY A 34 -7.54 -2.54 -2.33
CA GLY A 34 -6.19 -2.01 -2.11
C GLY A 34 -6.08 -0.53 -2.48
N ASN A 35 -6.77 -0.12 -3.56
CA ASN A 35 -6.69 1.24 -4.09
C ASN A 35 -7.48 2.29 -3.31
N GLU A 36 -8.25 1.93 -2.27
CA GLU A 36 -9.02 2.91 -1.48
C GLU A 36 -8.12 3.96 -0.81
N VAL A 37 -6.87 3.59 -0.53
CA VAL A 37 -5.84 4.49 0.00
C VAL A 37 -5.30 5.46 -1.05
N ALA A 38 -5.50 5.18 -2.33
CA ALA A 38 -5.08 6.08 -3.40
C ALA A 38 -5.80 7.43 -3.29
N GLY A 39 -5.06 8.49 -3.62
CA GLY A 39 -5.51 9.86 -3.52
C GLY A 39 -4.44 10.78 -2.92
N THR A 40 -4.86 12.02 -2.69
CA THR A 40 -4.04 13.06 -2.11
C THR A 40 -4.46 13.29 -0.66
N TRP A 41 -3.47 13.36 0.22
CA TRP A 41 -3.67 13.45 1.66
C TRP A 41 -2.94 14.67 2.19
N ASN A 42 -3.62 15.45 3.03
CA ASN A 42 -2.93 16.32 3.99
C ASN A 42 -2.21 15.38 4.95
N TRP A 43 -0.90 15.52 5.02
CA TRP A 43 -0.03 14.59 5.71
C TRP A 43 0.71 15.27 6.86
N VAL A 44 1.52 14.50 7.57
CA VAL A 44 2.24 14.96 8.76
C VAL A 44 3.11 16.17 8.46
N ALA A 45 3.31 17.03 9.47
CA ALA A 45 4.15 18.24 9.36
C ALA A 45 3.77 19.18 8.20
N GLY A 46 2.48 19.25 7.85
CA GLY A 46 1.98 20.13 6.77
C GLY A 46 2.34 19.66 5.36
N GLN A 47 2.80 18.41 5.23
CA GLN A 47 3.15 17.81 3.95
C GLN A 47 1.90 17.43 3.15
N THR A 48 2.09 17.17 1.86
CA THR A 48 1.11 16.49 1.02
C THR A 48 1.65 15.13 0.62
N LEU A 49 0.88 14.07 0.85
CA LEU A 49 1.21 12.72 0.39
C LEU A 49 0.27 12.32 -0.75
N VAL A 50 0.84 11.84 -1.85
CA VAL A 50 0.10 11.34 -3.02
C VAL A 50 0.32 9.83 -3.10
N ALA A 51 -0.73 9.06 -2.78
CA ALA A 51 -0.75 7.62 -2.96
C ALA A 51 -1.39 7.28 -4.30
N ARG A 52 -0.69 6.54 -5.15
CA ARG A 52 -1.18 6.15 -6.49
C ARG A 52 -1.63 4.71 -6.50
N GLU A 53 -2.61 4.39 -7.34
CA GLU A 53 -3.14 3.02 -7.50
C GLU A 53 -2.07 1.97 -7.86
N ASN A 54 -0.94 2.39 -8.43
CA ASN A 54 0.17 1.51 -8.75
C ASN A 54 1.09 1.17 -7.56
N GLY A 55 0.71 1.54 -6.33
CA GLY A 55 1.51 1.27 -5.13
C GLY A 55 2.60 2.29 -4.84
N SER A 56 2.71 3.40 -5.59
CA SER A 56 3.73 4.43 -5.35
C SER A 56 3.23 5.56 -4.44
N LEU A 57 4.18 6.19 -3.74
CA LEU A 57 4.00 7.39 -2.93
C LEU A 57 4.88 8.52 -3.46
N ASP A 58 4.38 9.75 -3.45
CA ASP A 58 5.18 10.96 -3.45
C ASP A 58 4.82 11.82 -2.25
N VAL A 59 5.81 12.52 -1.70
CA VAL A 59 5.61 13.45 -0.58
C VAL A 59 6.15 14.82 -0.97
N PHE A 60 5.34 15.84 -0.71
CA PHE A 60 5.63 17.24 -1.02
C PHE A 60 5.64 18.08 0.25
N ASP A 61 6.50 19.09 0.31
CA ASP A 61 6.44 20.12 1.33
C ASP A 61 5.25 21.09 1.09
N ALA A 62 5.06 22.04 2.02
CA ALA A 62 3.98 23.02 1.91
C ALA A 62 4.14 23.99 0.72
N SER A 63 5.33 24.09 0.13
CA SER A 63 5.61 24.89 -1.06
C SER A 63 5.39 24.10 -2.36
N GLY A 64 5.06 22.81 -2.28
CA GLY A 64 4.83 21.94 -3.44
C GLY A 64 6.10 21.30 -4.02
N ASN A 65 7.25 21.41 -3.34
CA ASN A 65 8.46 20.72 -3.77
C ASN A 65 8.39 19.25 -3.32
N LYS A 66 8.75 18.33 -4.22
CA LYS A 66 8.84 16.92 -3.86
C LYS A 66 10.05 16.70 -2.94
N ILE A 67 9.80 16.18 -1.75
CA ILE A 67 10.81 15.95 -0.71
C ILE A 67 11.06 14.46 -0.42
N ASN A 68 10.13 13.59 -0.81
CA ASN A 68 10.29 12.14 -0.65
C ASN A 68 9.45 11.38 -1.68
N ASP A 69 9.70 10.07 -1.77
CA ASP A 69 8.89 9.11 -2.50
C ASP A 69 8.93 7.76 -1.81
N GLY A 70 8.09 6.83 -2.24
CA GLY A 70 8.04 5.52 -1.60
C GLY A 70 7.05 4.57 -2.22
N ARG A 71 6.64 3.59 -1.43
CA ARG A 71 5.59 2.65 -1.79
C ARG A 71 4.59 2.47 -0.67
N TRP A 72 3.37 2.12 -1.03
CA TRP A 72 2.38 1.61 -0.10
C TRP A 72 2.02 0.17 -0.42
N GLU A 73 1.62 -0.55 0.62
CA GLU A 73 1.16 -1.93 0.53
C GLU A 73 -0.06 -2.13 1.43
N LEU A 74 -1.04 -2.92 0.97
CA LEU A 74 -2.14 -3.38 1.80
C LEU A 74 -1.64 -4.54 2.67
N LEU A 75 -1.73 -4.40 3.98
CA LEU A 75 -1.36 -5.44 4.94
C LEU A 75 -2.57 -6.31 5.31
N ASP A 76 -3.74 -5.69 5.48
CA ASP A 76 -4.98 -6.36 5.87
C ASP A 76 -6.17 -5.62 5.24
N ALA A 77 -6.89 -6.30 4.34
CA ALA A 77 -8.05 -5.75 3.64
C ALA A 77 -9.27 -5.56 4.53
N VAL A 78 -9.43 -6.37 5.57
CA VAL A 78 -10.59 -6.31 6.48
C VAL A 78 -10.38 -5.18 7.48
N ALA A 79 -9.19 -5.09 8.06
CA ALA A 79 -8.82 -4.00 8.96
C ALA A 79 -8.47 -2.70 8.21
N ARG A 80 -8.40 -2.74 6.87
CA ARG A 80 -7.99 -1.62 6.00
C ARG A 80 -6.68 -1.01 6.45
N ARG A 81 -5.73 -1.89 6.74
CA ARG A 81 -4.42 -1.57 7.28
C ARG A 81 -3.40 -1.56 6.16
N TYR A 82 -2.63 -0.48 6.08
CA TYR A 82 -1.64 -0.23 5.05
C TYR A 82 -0.27 0.05 5.67
N ARG A 83 0.78 -0.27 4.91
CA ARG A 83 2.17 0.11 5.21
C ARG A 83 2.65 1.11 4.18
N PHE A 84 3.13 2.26 4.61
CA PHE A 84 3.83 3.22 3.75
C PHE A 84 5.32 3.14 4.05
N THR A 85 6.14 2.85 3.04
CA THR A 85 7.60 2.81 3.16
C THR A 85 8.16 3.97 2.37
N HIS A 86 8.77 4.92 3.08
CA HIS A 86 9.40 6.10 2.48
C HIS A 86 10.86 5.78 2.14
N ARG A 87 11.31 6.23 0.97
CA ARG A 87 12.66 5.94 0.48
C ARG A 87 13.72 6.72 1.26
N VAL A 88 13.43 7.99 1.57
CA VAL A 88 14.34 8.86 2.31
C VAL A 88 13.99 8.84 3.80
N GLY A 89 15.01 8.72 4.65
CA GLY A 89 14.88 8.80 6.11
C GLY A 89 14.50 7.49 6.82
N GLY A 90 14.24 6.40 6.09
CA GLY A 90 13.95 5.09 6.68
C GLY A 90 12.59 5.01 7.41
N TRP A 91 11.69 5.94 7.12
CA TRP A 91 10.37 6.00 7.74
C TRP A 91 9.45 4.91 7.18
N VAL A 92 8.83 4.17 8.08
CA VAL A 92 7.79 3.20 7.76
C VAL A 92 6.56 3.51 8.59
N ASP A 93 5.48 3.91 7.94
CA ASP A 93 4.20 4.20 8.59
C ASP A 93 3.27 3.00 8.46
N THR A 94 2.56 2.68 9.53
CA THR A 94 1.46 1.72 9.50
C THR A 94 0.18 2.44 9.87
N VAL A 95 -0.76 2.48 8.94
CA VAL A 95 -1.98 3.29 9.05
C VAL A 95 -3.22 2.46 8.75
N VAL A 96 -4.34 2.87 9.32
CA VAL A 96 -5.67 2.31 9.09
C VAL A 96 -6.52 3.36 8.40
N LEU A 97 -7.21 2.98 7.32
CA LEU A 97 -8.12 3.84 6.58
C LEU A 97 -9.51 3.81 7.24
N SER A 98 -10.02 4.99 7.63
CA SER A 98 -11.36 5.17 8.20
C SER A 98 -12.44 4.66 7.27
N SER A 99 -13.52 4.07 7.79
CA SER A 99 -14.62 3.43 7.01
C SER A 99 -15.14 4.28 5.85
N ASP A 100 -15.17 5.60 6.02
CA ASP A 100 -15.62 6.58 5.02
C ASP A 100 -14.54 7.00 4.00
N GLY A 101 -13.33 6.49 4.15
CA GLY A 101 -12.19 6.72 3.26
C GLY A 101 -11.55 8.10 3.38
N ARG A 102 -11.83 8.85 4.46
CA ARG A 102 -11.42 10.26 4.61
C ARG A 102 -10.25 10.49 5.56
N SER A 103 -9.93 9.57 6.47
CA SER A 103 -8.76 9.70 7.35
C SER A 103 -7.89 8.44 7.36
N LEU A 104 -6.62 8.67 7.62
CA LEU A 104 -5.62 7.65 7.88
C LEU A 104 -5.06 7.90 9.28
N ASP A 105 -5.08 6.87 10.11
CA ASP A 105 -4.64 6.94 11.51
C ASP A 105 -3.68 5.79 11.82
N GLY A 106 -2.60 6.06 12.53
CA GLY A 106 -1.64 5.01 12.87
C GLY A 106 -0.36 5.51 13.51
N THR A 107 0.73 4.78 13.30
CA THR A 107 2.05 5.09 13.87
C THR A 107 3.17 4.78 12.88
N ASN A 108 4.28 5.49 13.00
CA ASN A 108 5.51 5.11 12.33
C ASN A 108 6.32 4.06 13.10
N ASN A 109 7.40 3.57 12.50
CA ASN A 109 8.33 2.60 13.07
C ASN A 109 9.12 3.11 14.29
N HIS A 110 8.98 4.38 14.64
CA HIS A 110 9.53 4.98 15.87
C HIS A 110 8.46 5.19 16.96
N GLY A 111 7.21 4.76 16.71
CA GLY A 111 6.10 4.88 17.66
C GLY A 111 5.43 6.26 17.68
N HIS A 112 5.78 7.17 16.78
CA HIS A 112 5.10 8.46 16.66
C HIS A 112 3.76 8.31 15.95
N GLY A 113 2.73 9.00 16.44
CA GLY A 113 1.41 9.02 15.83
C GLY A 113 1.45 9.65 14.44
N ILE A 114 0.73 9.04 13.50
CA ILE A 114 0.53 9.49 12.13
C ILE A 114 -0.95 9.73 11.94
N HIS A 115 -1.29 10.91 11.44
CA HIS A 115 -2.64 11.25 11.02
C HIS A 115 -2.58 11.92 9.65
N GLY A 116 -3.47 11.51 8.77
CA GLY A 116 -3.68 12.13 7.48
C GLY A 116 -5.15 12.27 7.16
N SER A 117 -5.51 13.32 6.45
CA SER A 117 -6.89 13.56 5.99
C SER A 117 -6.91 13.74 4.48
N LYS A 118 -7.96 13.22 3.84
CA LYS A 118 -8.10 13.30 2.38
C LYS A 118 -8.32 14.76 1.96
N ARG A 119 -7.68 15.16 0.86
CA ARG A 119 -7.89 16.48 0.23
C ARG A 119 -9.11 16.51 -0.67
#